data_AF-A0A7J3D756-F1
#
_entry.id   AF-A0A7J3D756-F1
#
_cell.length_a   1.000
_cell.length_b   1.000
_cell.length_c   1.000
_cell.angle_alpha   90.00
_cell.angle_beta   90.00
_cell.angle_gamma   90.00
#
_symmetry.space_group_name_H-M   'P 1'
#
loop_
_entity.id
_entity.type
_entity.pdbx_description
1 polymer ?
#
loop_
_entity_poly.entity_id
_entity_poly.type
_entity_poly.pdbx_seq_one_letter_code
_entity_poly.pdbx_strand_id
1 'polypeptide(L)'
;MFEAVIGQSTTIPFTSTGLTTGLTTFPYVVMWNGTVVSPVPTVTFAEVGSGAYFLTFTPTQTGLYTILIQGQLVNITVRTQSLTAALQTLTDAALGSWSWDKASGVLTLLTSQGTTLATYNVADSPSSATRTRLT
;
A
#
# COMPACT_ATOMS: atom_id res chain seq x y z
N MET A 1 11.29 10.46 0.19
CA MET A 1 11.05 9.11 -0.39
C MET A 1 9.55 8.95 -0.50
N PHE A 2 9.01 8.71 -1.70
CA PHE A 2 7.56 8.53 -1.88
C PHE A 2 7.19 7.07 -1.62
N GLU A 3 6.09 6.85 -0.90
CA GLU A 3 5.51 5.52 -0.67
C GLU A 3 4.16 5.43 -1.39
N ALA A 4 3.88 4.27 -1.96
CA ALA A 4 2.62 3.94 -2.61
C ALA A 4 2.16 2.53 -2.21
N VAL A 5 0.87 2.28 -2.38
CA VAL A 5 0.27 0.97 -2.15
C VAL A 5 -0.02 0.32 -3.50
N ILE A 6 0.30 -0.96 -3.62
CA ILE A 6 -0.01 -1.77 -4.81
C ILE A 6 -1.52 -1.68 -5.12
N GLY A 7 -1.86 -1.51 -6.39
CA GLY A 7 -3.24 -1.41 -6.86
C GLY A 7 -3.93 -0.08 -6.57
N GLN A 8 -3.27 0.88 -5.89
CA GLN A 8 -3.82 2.22 -5.65
C GLN A 8 -3.19 3.25 -6.58
N SER A 9 -4.03 4.12 -7.16
CA SER A 9 -3.54 5.22 -7.99
C SER A 9 -2.63 6.15 -7.20
N THR A 10 -1.45 6.40 -7.76
CA THR A 10 -0.40 7.24 -7.20
C THR A 10 -0.17 8.43 -8.12
N THR A 11 -0.21 9.63 -7.56
CA THR A 11 -0.05 10.89 -8.31
C THR A 11 1.30 11.52 -7.98
N ILE A 12 2.02 11.92 -9.03
CA ILE A 12 3.36 12.48 -8.95
C ILE A 12 3.37 13.86 -9.61
N PRO A 13 3.75 14.93 -8.90
CA PRO A 13 3.97 16.22 -9.50
C PRO A 13 5.25 16.23 -10.32
N PHE A 14 5.21 16.86 -11.49
CA PHE A 14 6.39 17.20 -12.27
C PHE A 14 6.14 18.50 -13.03
N THR A 15 7.20 19.08 -13.59
CA THR A 15 7.12 20.26 -14.44
C THR A 15 7.48 19.90 -15.87
N SER A 16 6.76 20.44 -16.84
CA SER A 16 7.15 20.35 -18.25
C SER A 16 8.45 21.12 -18.49
N THR A 17 9.25 20.64 -19.44
CA THR A 17 10.44 21.38 -19.87
C THR A 17 10.02 22.75 -20.43
N GLY A 18 10.66 23.82 -19.95
CA GLY A 18 10.32 25.18 -20.34
C GLY A 18 8.97 25.69 -19.82
N LEU A 19 8.32 24.99 -18.88
CA LEU A 19 7.03 25.36 -18.30
C LEU A 19 5.90 25.52 -19.33
N THR A 20 5.99 24.73 -20.41
CA THR A 20 4.96 24.68 -21.46
C THR A 20 3.63 24.17 -20.91
N THR A 21 2.55 24.86 -21.24
CA THR A 21 1.16 24.52 -20.86
C THR A 21 0.41 23.81 -22.00
N GLY A 22 -0.74 23.19 -21.72
CA GLY A 22 -1.63 22.52 -22.67
C GLY A 22 -1.19 21.14 -23.15
N LEU A 23 -0.13 20.57 -22.58
CA LEU A 23 0.39 19.25 -22.98
C LEU A 23 -0.44 18.11 -22.40
N THR A 24 -0.76 17.13 -23.24
CA THR A 24 -1.55 15.93 -22.86
C THR A 24 -0.71 14.66 -22.84
N THR A 25 0.51 14.72 -23.38
CA THR A 25 1.43 13.58 -23.47
C THR A 25 2.85 14.02 -23.17
N PHE A 26 3.61 13.13 -22.55
CA PHE A 26 5.01 13.35 -22.22
C PHE A 26 5.79 12.06 -22.49
N PRO A 27 7.04 12.12 -22.94
CA PRO A 27 7.94 10.97 -22.91
C PRO A 27 8.29 10.64 -21.46
N TYR A 28 8.16 9.36 -21.10
CA TYR A 28 8.53 8.85 -19.79
C TYR A 28 9.03 7.41 -19.90
N VAL A 29 9.79 6.97 -18.89
CA VAL A 29 10.23 5.59 -18.72
C VAL A 29 9.88 5.15 -17.32
N VAL A 30 9.31 3.96 -17.19
CA VAL A 30 9.04 3.31 -15.90
C VAL A 30 9.97 2.12 -15.75
N MET A 31 10.69 2.08 -14.62
CA MET A 31 11.49 0.94 -14.22
C MET A 31 10.92 0.35 -12.92
N TRP A 32 10.98 -0.96 -12.79
CA TRP A 32 10.69 -1.71 -11.58
C TRP A 32 11.93 -2.51 -11.19
N ASN A 33 12.43 -2.28 -9.98
CA ASN A 33 13.65 -2.90 -9.46
C ASN A 33 14.83 -2.80 -10.44
N GLY A 34 15.00 -1.62 -11.07
CA GLY A 34 16.08 -1.36 -12.03
C GLY A 34 15.87 -1.91 -13.44
N THR A 35 14.74 -2.59 -13.72
CA THR A 35 14.42 -3.12 -15.05
C THR A 35 13.31 -2.30 -15.68
N VAL A 36 13.45 -1.93 -16.95
CA VAL A 36 12.39 -1.22 -17.69
C VAL A 36 11.15 -2.11 -17.80
N VAL A 37 9.99 -1.57 -17.42
CA VAL A 37 8.72 -2.30 -17.43
C VAL A 37 8.13 -2.28 -18.85
N SER A 38 7.79 -3.46 -19.38
CA SER A 38 7.11 -3.61 -20.67
C SER A 38 6.04 -4.72 -20.58
N PRO A 39 4.76 -4.46 -20.90
CA PRO A 39 4.22 -3.17 -21.32
C PRO A 39 4.22 -2.14 -20.18
N VAL A 40 4.40 -0.87 -20.52
CA VAL A 40 4.41 0.23 -19.55
C VAL A 40 3.02 0.34 -18.91
N PRO A 41 2.91 0.51 -17.57
CA PRO A 41 1.62 0.75 -16.92
C PRO A 41 0.92 1.96 -17.54
N THR A 42 -0.40 1.91 -17.67
CA THR A 42 -1.18 3.07 -18.12
C THR A 42 -0.95 4.25 -17.18
N VAL A 43 -0.49 5.37 -17.74
CA VAL A 43 -0.35 6.64 -17.01
C VAL A 43 -1.28 7.68 -17.60
N THR A 44 -1.76 8.59 -16.77
CA THR A 44 -2.53 9.76 -17.19
C THR A 44 -1.83 11.04 -16.76
N PHE A 45 -2.03 12.10 -17.56
CA PHE A 45 -1.46 13.42 -17.32
C PHE A 45 -2.57 14.44 -17.12
N ALA A 46 -2.44 15.27 -16.09
CA ALA A 46 -3.35 16.38 -15.85
C ALA A 46 -2.54 17.65 -15.57
N GLU A 47 -2.88 18.74 -16.23
CA GLU A 47 -2.27 20.04 -15.96
C GLU A 47 -2.84 20.64 -14.68
N VAL A 48 -1.96 21.20 -13.86
CA VAL A 48 -2.30 21.99 -12.68
C VAL A 48 -2.25 23.49 -13.00
N GLY A 49 -1.30 23.88 -13.84
CA GLY A 49 -1.11 25.23 -14.35
C GLY A 49 0.35 25.66 -14.35
N SER A 50 0.69 26.69 -15.13
CA SER A 50 2.07 27.23 -15.24
C SER A 50 3.13 26.18 -15.59
N GLY A 51 2.76 25.19 -16.41
CA GLY A 51 3.65 24.08 -16.79
C GLY A 51 3.85 23.02 -15.70
N ALA A 52 3.11 23.08 -14.59
CA ALA A 52 3.07 22.01 -13.59
C ALA A 52 1.99 20.98 -13.96
N TYR A 53 2.34 19.71 -13.83
CA TYR A 53 1.52 18.57 -14.20
C TYR A 53 1.53 17.50 -13.12
N PHE A 54 0.48 16.69 -13.13
CA PHE A 54 0.41 15.44 -12.41
C PHE A 54 0.51 14.27 -13.37
N LEU A 55 1.41 13.34 -13.10
CA LEU A 55 1.40 11.99 -13.65
C LEU A 55 0.67 11.09 -12.64
N THR A 56 -0.39 10.42 -13.06
CA THR A 56 -1.06 9.40 -12.24
C THR A 56 -0.84 8.01 -12.85
N PHE A 57 -0.42 7.06 -12.03
CA PHE A 57 -0.25 5.66 -12.43
C PHE A 57 -0.68 4.73 -11.29
N THR A 58 -1.01 3.48 -11.62
CA THR A 58 -1.38 2.47 -10.63
C THR A 58 -0.34 1.34 -10.66
N PRO A 59 0.51 1.20 -9.62
CA PRO A 59 1.49 0.13 -9.58
C PRO A 59 0.80 -1.23 -9.40
N THR A 60 1.25 -2.23 -10.15
CA THR A 60 0.68 -3.58 -10.15
C THR A 60 1.51 -4.61 -9.39
N GLN A 61 2.72 -4.23 -8.96
CA GLN A 61 3.63 -5.08 -8.20
C GLN A 61 4.25 -4.30 -7.05
N THR A 62 4.68 -4.97 -6.00
CA THR A 62 5.47 -4.36 -4.93
C THR A 62 6.94 -4.21 -5.34
N GLY A 63 7.64 -3.23 -4.80
CA GLY A 63 9.06 -3.01 -5.06
C GLY A 63 9.40 -1.54 -5.29
N LEU A 64 10.59 -1.29 -5.82
CA LEU A 64 11.04 0.06 -6.13
C LEU A 64 10.66 0.41 -7.58
N TYR A 65 9.76 1.37 -7.73
CA TYR A 65 9.45 1.98 -9.01
C TYR A 65 10.31 3.23 -9.18
N THR A 66 10.92 3.36 -10.36
CA THR A 66 11.64 4.56 -10.76
C THR A 66 11.00 5.09 -12.04
N ILE A 67 10.53 6.33 -12.00
CA ILE A 67 9.93 7.00 -13.15
C ILE A 67 10.87 8.12 -13.58
N LEU A 68 11.29 8.07 -14.84
CA LEU A 68 12.03 9.15 -15.49
C LEU A 68 11.06 9.88 -16.41
N ILE A 69 10.82 11.16 -16.14
CA ILE A 69 9.93 12.01 -16.94
C ILE A 69 10.52 13.42 -17.05
N GLN A 70 10.59 13.96 -18.26
CA GLN A 70 11.10 15.32 -18.51
C GLN A 70 12.48 15.59 -17.84
N GLY A 71 13.36 14.57 -17.80
CA GLY A 71 14.67 14.66 -17.14
C GLY A 71 14.65 14.59 -15.60
N GLN A 72 13.47 14.47 -14.98
CA GLN A 72 13.30 14.28 -13.54
C GLN A 72 13.16 12.81 -13.21
N LEU A 73 13.86 12.37 -12.16
CA LEU A 73 13.80 11.00 -11.65
C LEU A 73 13.01 10.97 -10.35
N VAL A 74 11.99 10.13 -10.30
CA VAL A 74 11.14 9.94 -9.12
C VAL A 74 11.21 8.48 -8.68
N ASN A 75 11.61 8.27 -7.42
CA ASN A 75 11.67 6.94 -6.80
C ASN A 75 10.50 6.73 -5.85
N ILE A 76 9.77 5.63 -6.05
CA ILE A 76 8.56 5.28 -5.31
C ILE A 76 8.71 3.86 -4.77
N THR A 77 8.59 3.71 -3.46
CA THR A 77 8.52 2.39 -2.84
C THR A 77 7.08 1.94 -2.79
N VAL A 78 6.76 0.86 -3.48
CA VAL A 78 5.41 0.27 -3.51
C VAL A 78 5.33 -0.91 -2.53
N ARG A 79 4.36 -0.87 -1.64
CA ARG A 79 4.11 -1.88 -0.60
C ARG A 79 2.72 -2.49 -0.73
N THR A 80 2.47 -3.60 -0.05
CA THR A 80 1.15 -4.24 0.04
C THR A 80 0.14 -3.43 0.85
N GLN A 81 0.63 -2.67 1.83
CA GLN A 81 -0.17 -1.83 2.72
C GLN A 81 0.62 -0.58 3.08
N SER A 82 -0.08 0.49 3.45
CA SER A 82 0.56 1.71 3.93
C SER A 82 1.20 1.49 5.30
N LEU A 83 2.23 2.29 5.60
CA LEU A 83 2.82 2.32 6.94
C LEU A 83 1.76 2.53 8.03
N THR A 84 0.81 3.45 7.83
CA THR A 84 -0.28 3.71 8.78
C THR A 84 -1.14 2.47 9.03
N ALA A 85 -1.51 1.74 7.97
CA ALA A 85 -2.28 0.49 8.12
C ALA A 85 -1.48 -0.60 8.85
N ALA A 86 -0.16 -0.69 8.60
CA ALA A 86 0.72 -1.59 9.33
C ALA A 86 0.83 -1.24 10.82
N LEU A 87 1.02 0.03 11.14
CA LEU A 87 1.06 0.50 12.53
C LEU A 87 -0.27 0.32 13.24
N GLN A 88 -1.39 0.53 12.55
CA GLN A 88 -2.71 0.28 13.11
C GLN A 88 -2.89 -1.21 13.42
N THR A 89 -2.52 -2.11 12.50
CA THR A 89 -2.59 -3.56 12.73
C THR A 89 -1.73 -3.98 13.92
N LEU A 90 -0.53 -3.41 14.07
CA LEU A 90 0.34 -3.68 15.22
C LEU A 90 -0.26 -3.16 16.52
N THR A 91 -0.86 -1.97 16.49
CA THR A 91 -1.54 -1.36 17.63
C THR A 91 -2.76 -2.18 18.04
N ASP A 92 -3.56 -2.63 17.08
CA ASP A 92 -4.70 -3.50 17.31
C ASP A 92 -4.30 -4.87 17.86
N ALA A 93 -3.16 -5.42 17.41
CA ALA A 93 -2.64 -6.67 17.97
C ALA A 93 -2.11 -6.49 19.41
N ALA A 94 -1.57 -5.30 19.74
CA ALA A 94 -0.97 -5.02 21.05
C ALA A 94 -1.97 -4.54 22.11
N LEU A 95 -2.96 -3.74 21.70
CA LEU A 95 -3.96 -3.11 22.57
C LEU A 95 -5.37 -3.70 22.39
N GLY A 96 -5.54 -4.59 21.43
CA GLY A 96 -6.80 -5.26 21.16
C GLY A 96 -7.31 -6.01 22.38
N SER A 97 -8.63 -6.15 22.44
CA SER A 97 -9.28 -6.98 23.45
C SER A 97 -9.49 -8.39 22.91
N TRP A 98 -9.69 -9.35 23.80
CA TRP A 98 -10.02 -10.71 23.41
C TRP A 98 -11.26 -11.18 24.17
N SER A 99 -12.05 -12.03 23.52
CA SER A 99 -13.18 -12.73 24.12
C SER A 99 -13.02 -14.21 23.86
N TRP A 100 -13.33 -15.04 24.85
CA TRP A 100 -13.28 -16.49 24.71
C TRP A 100 -14.62 -17.08 25.10
N ASP A 101 -15.29 -17.70 24.12
CA ASP A 101 -16.44 -18.56 24.37
C ASP A 101 -15.94 -19.95 24.79
N LYS A 102 -16.02 -20.22 26.10
CA LYS A 102 -15.61 -21.52 26.67
C LYS A 102 -16.50 -22.67 26.23
N ALA A 103 -17.75 -22.43 25.84
CA ALA A 103 -18.67 -23.49 25.43
C ALA A 103 -18.33 -24.00 24.02
N SER A 104 -18.02 -23.09 23.10
CA SER A 104 -17.62 -23.44 21.72
C SER A 104 -16.10 -23.63 21.56
N GLY A 105 -15.29 -23.17 22.51
CA GLY A 105 -13.83 -23.22 22.44
C GLY A 105 -13.23 -22.14 21.53
N VAL A 106 -14.02 -21.15 21.09
CA VAL A 106 -13.57 -20.13 20.14
C VAL A 106 -13.09 -18.88 20.88
N LEU A 107 -11.83 -18.51 20.66
CA LEU A 107 -11.27 -17.24 21.09
C LEU A 107 -11.23 -16.26 19.92
N THR A 108 -11.80 -15.09 20.13
CA THR A 108 -11.86 -13.99 19.17
C THR A 108 -10.98 -12.85 19.66
N LEU A 109 -9.99 -12.49 18.87
CA LEU A 109 -9.19 -11.28 19.06
C LEU A 109 -9.86 -10.13 18.31
N LEU A 110 -10.02 -8.99 18.98
CA LEU A 110 -10.70 -7.81 18.48
C LEU A 110 -9.69 -6.66 18.34
N THR A 111 -9.89 -5.80 17.35
CA THR A 111 -9.20 -4.52 17.22
C THR A 111 -9.62 -3.55 18.34
N SER A 112 -8.93 -2.41 18.47
CA SER A 112 -9.34 -1.37 19.42
C SER A 112 -10.73 -0.78 19.11
N GLN A 113 -11.26 -1.03 17.91
CA GLN A 113 -12.59 -0.60 17.46
C GLN A 113 -13.66 -1.72 17.60
N GLY A 114 -13.30 -2.88 18.14
CA GLY A 114 -14.22 -3.99 18.37
C GLY A 114 -14.50 -4.86 17.13
N THR A 115 -13.74 -4.72 16.04
CA THR A 115 -13.84 -5.60 14.88
C THR A 115 -12.96 -6.84 15.07
N THR A 116 -13.39 -7.99 14.53
CA THR A 116 -12.60 -9.24 14.63
C THR A 116 -11.30 -9.14 13.84
N LEU A 117 -10.17 -9.27 14.53
CA LEU A 117 -8.82 -9.33 13.96
C LEU A 117 -8.43 -10.77 13.60
N ALA A 118 -8.77 -11.72 14.47
CA ALA A 118 -8.52 -13.15 14.25
C ALA A 118 -9.39 -14.02 15.16
N THR A 119 -9.65 -15.25 14.75
CA THR A 119 -10.30 -16.29 15.57
C THR A 119 -9.40 -17.50 15.75
N TYR A 120 -9.53 -18.17 16.88
CA TYR A 120 -8.73 -19.31 17.26
C TYR A 120 -9.61 -20.39 17.88
N ASN A 121 -9.31 -21.65 17.56
CA ASN A 121 -9.75 -22.78 18.38
C ASN A 121 -8.81 -22.90 19.57
N VAL A 122 -9.36 -22.87 20.78
CA VAL A 122 -8.63 -23.02 22.03
C VAL A 122 -8.92 -24.40 22.60
N ALA A 123 -7.86 -25.15 22.87
CA ALA A 123 -7.93 -26.35 23.70
C ALA A 123 -7.27 -26.04 25.03
N ASP A 124 -8.07 -26.01 26.09
CA ASP A 124 -7.64 -25.70 27.46
C ASP A 124 -7.84 -26.92 28.36
N SER A 125 -6.82 -27.22 29.16
CA SER A 125 -6.75 -28.35 30.09
C SER A 125 -6.10 -27.87 31.38
N PRO A 126 -6.26 -28.58 32.51
CA PRO A 126 -5.69 -28.16 33.78
C PRO A 126 -4.16 -27.95 33.77
N SER A 127 -3.44 -28.55 32.82
CA SER A 127 -1.98 -28.49 32.71
C SER A 127 -1.48 -27.74 31.47
N SER A 128 -2.33 -27.44 30.50
CA SER A 128 -1.92 -26.78 29.26
C SER A 128 -3.07 -26.09 28.54
N ALA A 129 -2.77 -24.96 27.92
CA ALA A 129 -3.66 -24.27 27.00
C ALA A 129 -2.95 -24.09 25.65
N THR A 130 -3.64 -24.40 24.57
CA THR A 130 -3.16 -24.20 23.20
C THR A 130 -4.19 -23.46 22.38
N ARG A 131 -3.72 -22.73 21.37
CA ARG A 131 -4.58 -22.03 20.41
C ARG A 131 -4.11 -22.29 18.99
N THR A 132 -5.05 -22.59 18.11
CA THR A 132 -4.80 -22.78 16.67
C THR A 132 -5.63 -21.79 15.89
N ARG A 133 -4.98 -21.01 15.03
CA ARG A 133 -5.67 -19.96 14.25
C ARG A 133 -6.63 -20.61 13.26
N LEU A 134 -7.89 -20.18 13.28
CA LEU A 134 -8.85 -20.47 12.23
C LEU A 134 -8.52 -19.51 11.08
N THR A 135 -8.26 -20.07 9.90
CA THR A 135 -7.85 -19.34 8.67
C THR A 135 -8.74 -18.15 8.37
#